data_AF-A0A252E9G5-F1
#
_entry.id   AF-A0A252E9G5-F1
#
_cell.length_a   1.000
_cell.length_b   1.000
_cell.length_c   1.000
_cell.angle_alpha   90.00
_cell.angle_beta   90.00
_cell.angle_gamma   90.00
#
_symmetry.space_group_name_H-M   'P 1'
#
loop_
_entity.id
_entity.type
_entity.pdbx_description
1 polymer ?
#
loop_
_entity_poly.entity_id
_entity_poly.type
_entity_poly.pdbx_seq_one_letter_code
_entity_poly.pdbx_strand_id
1 'polypeptide(L)' 'MFSIVKTTRAGWINLHYVRQLETEKKENTAVTVITWSSGDRQLFYGEDARIIAAKWEEDLNELALCEAI' A
#
# COMPACT_ATOMS: atom_id res chain seq x y z
N MET A 1 0.46 -6.89 13.53
CA MET A 1 0.51 -7.54 12.20
C MET A 1 1.67 -6.95 11.42
N PHE A 2 2.57 -7.78 10.87
CA PHE A 2 3.63 -7.30 10.00
C PHE A 2 3.08 -7.17 8.59
N SER A 3 2.87 -5.95 8.11
CA SER A 3 2.47 -5.70 6.72
C SER A 3 3.71 -5.42 5.88
N ILE A 4 4.21 -6.46 5.21
CA ILE A 4 5.39 -6.37 4.36
C ILE A 4 5.02 -6.91 2.98
N VAL A 5 5.33 -6.15 1.94
CA VAL A 5 5.02 -6.51 0.55
C VAL A 5 6.26 -6.45 -0.33
N LYS A 6 6.46 -7.47 -1.16
CA LYS A 6 7.54 -7.49 -2.16
C LYS A 6 7.05 -6.84 -3.44
N THR A 7 7.67 -5.73 -3.80
CA THR A 7 7.47 -5.10 -5.10
C THR A 7 8.44 -5.65 -6.15
N THR A 8 8.12 -5.42 -7.42
CA THR A 8 8.93 -5.87 -8.55
C THR A 8 10.19 -5.02 -8.73
N ARG A 9 10.12 -3.70 -8.48
CA ARG A 9 11.24 -2.78 -8.73
C ARG A 9 11.83 -2.15 -7.47
N ALA A 10 11.04 -1.93 -6.42
CA ALA A 10 11.47 -1.21 -5.22
C ALA A 10 11.89 -2.13 -4.06
N GLY A 11 11.90 -3.45 -4.26
CA GLY A 11 12.22 -4.43 -3.22
C GLY A 11 11.10 -4.61 -2.21
N TRP A 12 11.44 -4.81 -0.94
CA TRP A 12 10.47 -5.02 0.13
C TRP A 12 10.03 -3.70 0.73
N ILE A 13 8.72 -3.51 0.86
CA ILE A 13 8.10 -2.35 1.49
C ILE A 13 7.42 -2.79 2.77
N ASN A 14 7.65 -2.05 3.85
CA ASN A 14 6.95 -2.23 5.11
C ASN A 14 5.81 -1.20 5.22
N LEU A 15 4.57 -1.66 5.08
CA LEU A 15 3.40 -0.79 5.12
C LEU A 15 3.02 -0.38 6.56
N HIS A 16 3.69 -0.92 7.59
CA HIS A 16 3.44 -0.53 8.98
C HIS A 16 3.66 0.98 9.24
N TYR A 17 4.54 1.63 8.46
CA TYR A 17 4.84 3.06 8.57
C TYR A 17 4.01 3.93 7.62
N VAL A 18 3.06 3.33 6.89
CA VAL A 18 2.15 4.07 6.01
C VAL A 18 1.13 4.79 6.88
N ARG A 19 1.06 6.12 6.73
CA ARG A 19 0.00 6.92 7.33
C ARG A 19 -1.24 6.94 6.46
N GLN A 20 -1.05 7.07 5.15
CA GLN A 20 -2.12 7.16 4.18
C GLN A 20 -1.68 6.55 2.86
N LEU A 21 -2.61 5.90 2.17
CA LEU A 21 -2.42 5.33 0.86
C LEU A 21 -3.56 5.78 -0.05
N GLU A 22 -3.20 6.32 -1.21
CA GLU A 22 -4.15 6.74 -2.24
C GLU A 22 -3.83 5.96 -3.52
N THR A 23 -4.86 5.40 -4.17
CA THR A 23 -4.69 4.69 -5.44
C THR A 23 -5.58 5.30 -6.50
N GLU A 24 -4.99 5.63 -7.63
CA GLU A 24 -5.67 6.19 -8.80
C GLU A 24 -5.31 5.41 -10.07
N LYS A 25 -6.19 5.45 -11.05
CA LYS A 25 -5.91 4.91 -12.39
C LYS A 25 -5.72 6.07 -13.37
N LYS A 26 -4.48 6.32 -13.78
CA LYS A 26 -4.12 7.37 -14.74
C LYS A 26 -3.70 6.75 -16.07
N GLU A 27 -4.36 7.12 -17.16
CA GLU A 27 -4.00 6.67 -18.53
C GLU A 27 -3.84 5.14 -18.62
N ASN A 28 -4.78 4.41 -18.02
CA ASN A 28 -4.78 2.95 -17.93
C ASN A 28 -3.65 2.31 -17.07
N THR A 29 -2.85 3.12 -16.40
CA THR A 29 -1.80 2.70 -15.45
C THR A 29 -2.25 2.95 -14.01
N ALA A 30 -2.09 1.96 -13.13
CA ALA A 30 -2.32 2.16 -11.70
C ALA A 30 -1.20 3.01 -11.10
N VAL A 31 -1.56 3.97 -10.24
CA VAL A 31 -0.64 4.81 -9.50
C VAL A 31 -1.05 4.76 -8.04
N THR A 32 -0.09 4.44 -7.16
CA THR A 32 -0.30 4.46 -5.72
C THR A 32 0.63 5.48 -5.10
N VAL A 33 0.06 6.38 -4.31
CA VAL A 33 0.80 7.35 -3.51
C VAL A 33 0.76 6.87 -2.07
N ILE A 34 1.94 6.60 -1.52
CA ILE A 34 2.11 6.40 -0.08
C ILE A 34 2.52 7.73 0.54
N THR A 35 1.82 8.12 1.60
CA THR A 35 2.30 9.10 2.56
C THR A 35 2.79 8.36 3.80
N TRP A 36 4.10 8.45 4.06
CA TRP A 36 4.75 7.82 5.20
C TRP A 36 4.44 8.56 6.50
N SER A 37 4.72 7.92 7.64
CA SER A 37 4.59 8.52 8.98
C SER A 37 5.50 9.75 9.16
N SER A 38 6.63 9.83 8.44
CA SER A 38 7.47 11.02 8.38
C SER A 38 6.80 12.21 7.68
N GLY A 39 5.76 11.96 6.89
CA GLY A 39 5.14 12.93 5.98
C GLY A 39 5.70 12.88 4.56
N ASP A 40 6.74 12.09 4.31
CA ASP A 40 7.29 11.91 2.96
C ASP A 40 6.28 11.22 2.05
N ARG A 41 6.29 11.60 0.77
CA ARG A 41 5.40 11.02 -0.24
C ARG A 41 6.21 10.21 -1.25
N GLN A 42 5.76 9.01 -1.54
CA GLN A 42 6.38 8.13 -2.54
C GLN A 42 5.35 7.59 -3.53
N LEU A 43 5.71 7.63 -4.80
CA LEU A 43 4.89 7.19 -5.92
C LEU A 43 5.31 5.79 -6.37
N PHE A 44 4.31 4.93 -6.59
CA PHE A 44 4.45 3.62 -7.21
C PHE A 44 3.56 3.54 -8.43
N TYR A 45 3.98 2.78 -9.43
CA TYR A 45 3.32 2.71 -10.73
C TYR A 45 3.11 1.27 -11.18
N GLY A 46 2.08 1.07 -12.00
CA GLY A 46 1.82 -0.19 -12.68
C GLY A 46 1.64 -1.33 -11.71
N GLU A 47 2.48 -2.35 -11.83
CA GLU A 47 2.37 -3.57 -11.03
C GLU A 47 2.67 -3.33 -9.55
N ASP A 48 3.67 -2.50 -9.24
CA ASP A 48 4.02 -2.20 -7.85
C ASP A 48 2.87 -1.48 -7.15
N ALA A 49 2.21 -0.53 -7.85
CA ALA A 49 1.02 0.13 -7.34
C ALA A 49 -0.10 -0.87 -7.02
N ARG A 50 -0.38 -1.80 -7.95
CA ARG A 50 -1.43 -2.82 -7.76
C ARG A 50 -1.15 -3.74 -6.56
N ILE A 51 0.08 -4.24 -6.47
CA ILE A 51 0.50 -5.14 -5.39
C ILE A 51 0.40 -4.45 -4.03
N ILE A 52 0.88 -3.21 -3.93
CA ILE A 52 0.82 -2.42 -2.69
C ILE A 52 -0.63 -2.16 -2.29
N ALA A 53 -1.48 -1.71 -3.21
CA ALA A 53 -2.89 -1.42 -2.94
C ALA A 53 -3.65 -2.67 -2.50
N ALA A 54 -3.43 -3.81 -3.16
CA ALA A 54 -4.06 -5.08 -2.81
C ALA A 54 -3.67 -5.54 -1.39
N LYS A 55 -2.38 -5.43 -1.03
CA LYS A 55 -1.93 -5.81 0.32
C LYS A 55 -2.52 -4.89 1.39
N TRP A 56 -2.57 -3.59 1.12
CA TRP A 56 -3.16 -2.62 2.04
C TRP A 56 -4.64 -2.90 2.32
N GLU A 57 -5.41 -3.24 1.28
CA GLU A 57 -6.82 -3.60 1.43
C GLU A 57 -7.01 -4.90 2.22
N GLU A 58 -6.16 -5.91 1.98
CA GLU A 58 -6.13 -7.15 2.77
C GLU A 58 -5.92 -6.85 4.26
N ASP A 59 -4.92 -6.03 4.60
CA ASP A 59 -4.61 -5.69 5.99
C ASP A 59 -5.76 -4.92 6.66
N LEU A 60 -6.41 -4.00 5.95
CA LEU A 60 -7.57 -3.26 6.47
C LEU A 60 -8.75 -4.21 6.75
N ASN A 61 -8.98 -5.19 5.88
CA ASN A 61 -10.03 -6.18 6.08
C ASN A 61 -9.71 -7.11 7.26
N GLU A 62 -8.45 -7.53 7.40
CA GLU A 62 -8.01 -8.35 8.55
C GLU A 62 -8.17 -7.59 9.87
N LEU A 63 -7.84 -6.29 9.90
CA LEU A 63 -8.06 -5.44 11.07
C LEU A 63 -9.55 -5.30 11.41
N ALA A 64 -10.40 -5.06 10.41
CA ALA A 64 -11.84 -4.96 10.61
C ALA A 64 -12.46 -6.25 11.16
N LEU A 65 -11.93 -7.43 10.77
CA LEU A 65 -12.35 -8.72 11.31
C LEU A 65 -11.88 -8.95 12.74
N CYS A 66 -10.70 -8.45 13.11
CA CYS A 66 -10.20 -8.54 14.50
C CYS A 66 -10.97 -7.65 15.48
N GLU A 67 -11.54 -6.54 15.03
CA GLU A 67 -12.35 -5.64 15.88
C GLU A 67 -13.79 -6.14 16.10
N ALA A 68 -14.24 -7.14 15.33
CA ALA A 68 -15.60 -7.68 15.38
C ALA A 68 -15.78 -8.86 16.36
N ILE A 69 -14.74 -9.27 17.09
CA ILE A 69 -14.71 -10.38 18.05
C ILE A 69 -14.47 -9.83 19.46
#